data_AF-A0A3A6PG70-F1
#
_entry.id   AF-A0A3A6PG70-F1
#
_cell.length_a   1.000
_cell.length_b   1.000
_cell.length_c   1.000
_cell.angle_alpha   90.00
_cell.angle_beta   90.00
_cell.angle_gamma   90.00
#
_symmetry.space_group_name_H-M   'P 1'
#
loop_
_entity.id
_entity.type
_entity.pdbx_description
1 polymer ?
#
loop_
_entity_poly.entity_id
_entity_poly.type
_entity_poly.pdbx_seq_one_letter_code
_entity_poly.pdbx_strand_id
1 'polypeptide(L)'
;MTAPSYRVEENGQVLIEKYPGEWHSYDTQYHIRAELIEGGIQARLFDYLNKPATLSGIEISFQMGNDEVIVESKSGIAILTTDSPITHAFVSSPGMRPAEIGELPELLSGSELTELQAENAILGELLVKMELRLLSLEGRRGS
;
A
#
# COMPACT_ATOMS: atom_id res chain seq x y z
N MET A 1 -21.15 -11.96 9.74
CA MET A 1 -19.96 -11.70 10.57
C MET A 1 -20.24 -10.44 11.38
N THR A 2 -20.32 -10.55 12.70
CA THR A 2 -20.48 -9.41 13.61
C THR A 2 -19.21 -8.56 13.55
N ALA A 3 -19.35 -7.23 13.49
CA ALA A 3 -18.17 -6.36 13.55
C ALA A 3 -17.41 -6.62 14.86
N PRO A 4 -16.07 -6.71 14.85
CA PRO A 4 -15.30 -6.95 16.07
C PRO A 4 -15.56 -5.82 17.09
N SER A 5 -15.81 -6.20 18.35
CA SER A 5 -15.99 -5.27 19.47
C SER A 5 -14.63 -4.67 19.86
N TYR A 6 -14.63 -3.40 20.28
CA TYR A 6 -13.43 -2.75 20.79
C TYR A 6 -13.76 -1.81 21.94
N ARG A 7 -12.75 -1.51 22.75
CA ARG A 7 -12.79 -0.40 23.71
C ARG A 7 -11.42 0.22 23.89
N VAL A 8 -11.40 1.49 24.27
CA VAL A 8 -10.19 2.22 24.66
C VAL A 8 -10.26 2.41 26.17
N GLU A 9 -9.27 1.90 26.88
CA GLU A 9 -9.13 2.03 28.33
C GLU A 9 -8.69 3.45 28.72
N GLU A 10 -8.90 3.84 29.97
CA GLU A 10 -8.56 5.19 30.47
C GLU A 10 -7.06 5.52 30.36
N ASN A 11 -6.21 4.49 30.34
CA ASN A 11 -4.75 4.61 30.15
C ASN A 11 -4.32 4.72 28.67
N GLY A 12 -5.27 4.77 27.74
CA GLY A 12 -5.02 4.81 26.29
C GLY A 12 -4.78 3.44 25.65
N GLN A 13 -4.84 2.35 26.41
CA GLN A 13 -4.70 0.99 25.87
C GLN A 13 -5.92 0.62 25.02
N VAL A 14 -5.68 0.02 23.85
CA VAL A 14 -6.75 -0.41 22.95
C VAL A 14 -6.95 -1.91 23.10
N LEU A 15 -8.19 -2.33 23.35
CA LEU A 15 -8.56 -3.74 23.45
C LEU A 15 -9.52 -4.12 22.32
N ILE A 16 -9.20 -5.21 21.61
CA ILE A 16 -9.99 -5.72 20.49
C ILE A 16 -10.39 -7.15 20.78
N GLU A 17 -11.68 -7.45 20.63
CA GLU A 17 -12.21 -8.81 20.76
C GLU A 17 -12.13 -9.52 19.40
N LYS A 18 -11.16 -10.43 19.24
CA LYS A 18 -10.99 -11.21 17.98
C LYS A 18 -11.93 -12.41 17.92
N TYR A 19 -12.23 -12.98 19.07
CA TYR A 19 -13.18 -14.08 19.28
C TYR A 19 -14.02 -13.76 20.53
N PRO A 20 -15.26 -14.27 20.65
CA PRO A 20 -16.09 -13.98 21.82
C PRO A 20 -15.37 -14.30 23.13
N GLY A 21 -15.12 -13.27 23.95
CA GLY A 21 -14.40 -13.33 25.21
C GLY A 21 -12.87 -13.19 25.13
N GLU A 22 -12.28 -13.18 23.94
CA GLU A 22 -10.82 -13.11 23.74
C GLU A 22 -10.36 -11.70 23.33
N TRP A 23 -9.78 -10.99 24.30
CA TRP A 23 -9.34 -9.61 24.16
C TRP A 23 -7.83 -9.52 23.91
N HIS A 24 -7.46 -8.83 22.85
CA HIS A 24 -6.06 -8.56 22.48
C HIS A 24 -5.74 -7.09 22.73
N SER A 25 -4.64 -6.83 23.43
CA SER A 25 -4.15 -5.48 23.68
C SER A 25 -3.27 -4.95 22.55
N TYR A 26 -3.48 -3.68 22.21
CA TYR A 26 -2.70 -2.96 21.22
C TYR A 26 -2.19 -1.64 21.81
N ASP A 27 -0.97 -1.29 21.43
CA ASP A 27 -0.25 -0.13 21.97
C ASP A 27 -0.76 1.21 21.40
N THR A 28 -1.57 1.15 20.34
CA THR A 28 -2.10 2.32 19.64
C THR A 28 -3.41 1.99 18.93
N GLN A 29 -4.24 3.02 18.74
CA GLN A 29 -5.53 2.98 18.03
C GLN A 29 -5.37 2.89 16.50
N TYR A 30 -4.24 3.35 15.97
CA TYR A 30 -4.04 3.51 14.54
C TYR A 30 -2.81 2.76 14.04
N HIS A 31 -2.91 2.26 12.80
CA HIS A 31 -1.80 1.65 12.10
C HIS A 31 -1.66 2.22 10.70
N ILE A 32 -0.41 2.36 10.26
CA ILE A 32 -0.09 2.77 8.90
C ILE A 32 -0.09 1.52 8.02
N ARG A 33 -0.65 1.62 6.82
CA ARG A 33 -0.36 0.69 5.72
C ARG A 33 0.35 1.47 4.63
N ALA A 34 1.46 0.94 4.17
CA ALA A 34 2.26 1.57 3.13
C ALA A 34 2.38 0.61 1.94
N GLU A 35 2.25 1.17 0.74
CA GLU A 35 2.32 0.46 -0.52
C GLU A 35 3.30 1.17 -1.46
N LEU A 36 3.94 0.39 -2.32
CA LEU A 36 4.79 0.93 -3.37
C LEU A 36 3.94 1.47 -4.50
N ILE A 37 4.30 2.64 -4.97
CA ILE A 37 3.77 3.26 -6.19
C ILE A 37 4.93 3.56 -7.13
N GLU A 38 4.64 3.86 -8.38
CA GLU A 38 5.66 4.21 -9.37
C GLU A 38 6.52 5.38 -8.86
N GLY A 39 7.79 5.10 -8.55
CA GLY A 39 8.75 6.07 -8.04
C GLY A 39 8.55 6.53 -6.59
N GLY A 40 7.77 5.81 -5.76
CA GLY A 40 7.55 6.25 -4.39
C GLY A 40 6.78 5.31 -3.47
N ILE A 41 6.33 5.86 -2.36
CA ILE A 41 5.54 5.18 -1.34
C ILE A 41 4.27 5.96 -1.06
N GLN A 42 3.16 5.25 -1.04
CA GLN A 42 1.90 5.75 -0.54
C GLN A 42 1.58 5.07 0.78
N ALA A 43 1.45 5.87 1.83
CA ALA A 43 0.99 5.46 3.13
C ALA A 43 -0.43 5.97 3.40
N ARG A 44 -1.21 5.15 4.08
CA ARG A 44 -2.59 5.43 4.48
C ARG A 44 -2.78 5.02 5.94
N LEU A 45 -3.53 5.83 6.68
CA LEU A 45 -3.87 5.54 8.06
C LEU A 45 -5.15 4.73 8.15
N PHE A 46 -5.14 3.73 9.02
CA PHE A 46 -6.31 2.95 9.34
C PHE A 46 -6.48 2.89 10.85
N ASP A 47 -7.73 2.92 11.30
CA ASP A 47 -8.05 2.42 12.64
C ASP A 47 -7.89 0.88 12.65
N TYR A 48 -7.92 0.28 13.83
CA TYR A 48 -7.81 -1.19 13.95
C TYR A 48 -9.04 -1.96 13.38
N LEU A 49 -10.15 -1.28 13.07
CA LEU A 49 -11.28 -1.86 12.31
C LEU A 49 -11.02 -1.84 10.79
N ASN A 50 -9.84 -1.42 10.37
CA ASN A 50 -9.46 -1.21 8.98
C ASN A 50 -10.31 -0.14 8.27
N LYS A 51 -10.87 0.82 9.02
CA LYS A 51 -11.51 1.99 8.42
C LYS A 51 -10.45 3.05 8.14
N PRO A 52 -10.51 3.71 6.97
CA PRO A 52 -9.61 4.82 6.66
C PRO A 52 -9.74 5.93 7.71
N ALA A 53 -8.61 6.46 8.14
CA ALA A 53 -8.51 7.61 9.02
C ALA A 53 -7.71 8.74 8.36
N THR A 54 -7.90 9.97 8.84
CA THR A 54 -7.19 11.14 8.31
C THR A 54 -5.74 11.14 8.81
N LEU A 55 -4.78 11.19 7.89
CA LEU A 55 -3.37 11.38 8.20
C LEU A 55 -3.07 12.82 8.61
N SER A 56 -2.26 13.02 9.65
CA SER A 56 -1.83 14.34 10.12
C SER A 56 -0.31 14.45 10.20
N GLY A 57 0.35 14.22 9.06
CA GLY A 57 1.81 14.20 8.98
C GLY A 57 2.39 12.82 9.28
N ILE A 58 3.27 12.38 8.37
CA ILE A 58 4.07 11.17 8.51
C ILE A 58 5.50 11.46 8.09
N GLU A 59 6.43 10.70 8.63
CA GLU A 59 7.82 10.66 8.22
C GLU A 59 8.06 9.35 7.47
N ILE A 60 8.57 9.46 6.25
CA ILE A 60 8.97 8.33 5.43
C ILE A 60 10.49 8.37 5.31
N SER A 61 11.17 7.40 5.91
CA SER A 61 12.61 7.19 5.78
C SER A 61 12.88 6.20 4.66
N PHE A 62 13.77 6.57 3.74
CA PHE A 62 14.26 5.74 2.64
C PHE A 62 15.73 5.41 2.87
N GLN A 63 16.06 4.12 2.97
CA GLN A 63 17.43 3.66 3.09
C GLN A 63 18.03 3.37 1.71
N MET A 64 19.11 4.07 1.35
CA MET A 64 19.83 3.93 0.09
C MET A 64 21.30 3.57 0.38
N GLY A 65 21.60 2.27 0.46
CA GLY A 65 22.92 1.82 0.91
C GLY A 65 23.21 2.29 2.34
N ASN A 66 24.22 3.13 2.52
CA ASN A 66 24.57 3.70 3.83
C ASN A 66 23.89 5.04 4.13
N ASP A 67 23.17 5.61 3.16
CA ASP A 67 22.52 6.90 3.29
C ASP A 67 21.04 6.74 3.65
N GLU A 68 20.53 7.68 4.43
CA GLU A 68 19.12 7.77 4.81
C GLU A 68 18.55 9.11 4.31
N VAL A 69 17.40 9.06 3.66
CA VAL A 69 16.64 10.25 3.27
C VAL A 69 15.28 10.22 3.94
N ILE A 70 14.97 11.29 4.67
CA ILE A 70 13.70 11.45 5.38
C ILE A 70 12.83 12.44 4.62
N VAL A 71 11.58 12.04 4.34
CA VAL A 71 10.57 12.87 3.70
C VAL A 71 9.38 13.02 4.63
N GLU A 72 9.05 14.26 4.98
CA GLU A 72 7.82 14.59 5.69
C GLU A 72 6.67 14.76 4.70
N SER A 73 5.57 14.03 4.90
CA SER A 73 4.38 14.13 4.06
C SER A 73 3.11 14.33 4.88
N LYS A 74 2.31 15.33 4.51
CA LYS A 74 0.98 15.56 5.08
C LYS A 74 -0.10 14.70 4.42
N SER A 75 0.10 14.31 3.16
CA SER A 75 -0.88 13.53 2.37
C SER A 75 -0.70 12.03 2.51
N GLY A 76 0.38 11.58 3.16
CA GLY A 76 0.75 10.18 3.19
C GLY A 76 1.56 9.73 1.97
N ILE A 77 1.81 10.61 1.01
CA ILE A 77 2.51 10.27 -0.23
C ILE A 77 3.91 10.88 -0.20
N ALA A 78 4.94 10.08 -0.42
CA ALA A 78 6.29 10.56 -0.71
C ALA A 78 6.77 9.92 -2.01
N ILE A 79 7.24 10.77 -2.93
CA ILE A 79 7.87 10.37 -4.18
C ILE A 79 9.34 10.69 -4.04
N LEU A 80 10.21 9.70 -4.27
CA LEU A 80 11.65 9.87 -4.22
C LEU A 80 12.22 9.51 -5.59
N THR A 81 12.63 10.52 -6.34
CA THR A 81 13.36 10.33 -7.59
C THR A 81 14.85 10.23 -7.27
N THR A 82 15.41 9.03 -7.40
CA THR A 82 16.82 8.76 -7.12
C THR A 82 17.34 7.72 -8.10
N ASP A 83 18.61 7.85 -8.47
CA ASP A 83 19.33 6.86 -9.29
C ASP A 83 19.90 5.71 -8.43
N SER A 84 19.79 5.82 -7.10
CA SER A 84 20.30 4.83 -6.14
C SER A 84 19.19 3.85 -5.73
N PRO A 85 19.51 2.55 -5.58
CA PRO A 85 18.52 1.57 -5.16
C PRO A 85 18.06 1.84 -3.73
N ILE A 86 16.74 1.86 -3.53
CA ILE A 86 16.13 1.95 -2.21
C ILE A 86 16.04 0.53 -1.66
N THR A 87 16.76 0.28 -0.58
CA THR A 87 16.85 -1.06 0.04
C THR A 87 15.74 -1.30 1.05
N HIS A 88 15.28 -0.23 1.70
CA HIS A 88 14.33 -0.29 2.79
C HIS A 88 13.54 1.00 2.88
N ALA A 89 12.30 0.92 3.34
CA ALA A 89 11.55 2.11 3.69
C ALA A 89 10.74 1.94 4.97
N PHE A 90 10.83 2.94 5.83
CA PHE A 90 10.16 2.97 7.11
C PHE A 90 9.21 4.16 7.18
N VAL A 91 7.94 3.89 7.49
CA VAL A 91 6.91 4.92 7.61
C VAL A 91 6.47 5.04 9.06
N SER A 92 6.60 6.23 9.62
CA SER A 92 6.27 6.50 11.02
C SER A 92 5.46 7.78 11.19
N SER A 93 4.77 7.87 12.33
CA SER A 93 4.03 9.05 12.74
C SER A 93 3.78 9.01 14.25
N PRO A 94 3.71 10.16 14.94
CA PRO A 94 3.48 10.21 16.37
C PRO A 94 2.20 9.47 16.78
N GLY A 95 2.33 8.55 17.75
CA GLY A 95 1.19 7.81 18.30
C GLY A 95 0.59 6.74 17.37
N MET A 96 1.25 6.42 16.25
CA MET A 96 0.80 5.41 15.29
C MET A 96 1.77 4.23 15.26
N ARG A 97 1.27 3.03 14.96
CA ARG A 97 2.15 1.89 14.72
C ARG A 97 2.82 2.08 13.36
N PRO A 98 4.16 2.09 13.31
CA PRO A 98 4.87 2.31 12.05
C PRO A 98 4.65 1.13 11.09
N ALA A 99 4.86 1.40 9.81
CA ALA A 99 4.83 0.41 8.75
C ALA A 99 6.24 0.28 8.16
N GLU A 100 6.66 -0.96 7.98
CA GLU A 100 7.92 -1.31 7.37
C GLU A 100 7.63 -1.90 5.99
N ILE A 101 8.22 -1.31 4.95
CA ILE A 101 8.29 -1.94 3.64
C ILE A 101 9.70 -2.50 3.53
N GLY A 102 9.79 -3.84 3.48
CA GLY A 102 11.05 -4.59 3.42
C GLY A 102 11.84 -4.37 2.11
N GLU A 103 12.59 -5.37 1.65
CA GLU A 103 13.33 -5.26 0.38
C GLU A 103 12.38 -4.86 -0.74
N LEU A 104 12.56 -3.62 -1.21
CA LEU A 104 11.87 -3.13 -2.39
C LEU A 104 12.48 -3.88 -3.58
N PRO A 105 11.66 -4.46 -4.47
CA PRO A 105 12.20 -5.05 -5.68
C PRO A 105 13.08 -4.00 -6.35
N GLU A 106 14.30 -4.38 -6.76
CA GLU A 106 15.21 -3.50 -7.48
C GLU A 106 14.39 -2.72 -8.50
N LEU A 107 14.45 -1.39 -8.42
CA LEU A 107 13.79 -0.50 -9.37
C LEU A 107 14.16 -1.02 -10.76
N LEU A 108 13.17 -1.62 -11.45
CA LEU A 108 13.36 -2.15 -12.79
C LEU A 108 14.00 -1.02 -13.58
N SER A 109 15.22 -1.30 -14.05
CA SER A 109 15.98 -0.34 -14.83
C SER A 109 15.09 0.15 -15.98
N GLY A 110 15.21 1.41 -16.40
CA GLY A 110 14.29 2.02 -17.38
C GLY A 110 14.10 1.23 -18.69
N SER A 111 15.01 0.31 -19.01
CA SER A 111 14.87 -0.67 -20.11
C SER A 111 13.91 -1.83 -19.81
N GLU A 112 13.89 -2.37 -18.60
CA GLU A 112 13.00 -3.47 -18.23
C GLU A 112 11.55 -2.97 -18.04
N LEU A 113 11.40 -1.73 -17.59
CA LEU A 113 10.10 -1.07 -17.46
C LEU A 113 9.46 -0.79 -18.83
N THR A 114 10.26 -0.50 -19.85
CA THR A 114 9.78 -0.34 -21.24
C THR A 114 9.41 -1.68 -21.88
N GLU A 115 10.16 -2.76 -21.60
CA GLU A 115 9.82 -4.11 -22.07
C GLU A 115 8.52 -4.61 -21.44
N LEU A 116 8.34 -4.45 -20.12
CA LEU A 116 7.10 -4.83 -19.42
C LEU A 116 5.90 -3.97 -19.82
N GLN A 117 6.10 -2.69 -20.12
CA GLN A 117 5.04 -1.84 -20.68
C GLN A 117 4.67 -2.27 -22.10
N ALA A 118 5.65 -2.66 -22.92
CA ALA A 118 5.41 -3.18 -24.26
C ALA A 118 4.66 -4.53 -24.23
N GLU A 119 5.05 -5.45 -23.33
CA GLU A 119 4.34 -6.72 -23.14
C GLU A 119 2.91 -6.52 -22.66
N ASN A 120 2.67 -5.61 -21.70
CA ASN A 120 1.33 -5.29 -21.23
C ASN A 120 0.46 -4.61 -22.31
N ALA A 121 1.05 -3.77 -23.16
CA ALA A 121 0.33 -3.18 -24.30
C ALA A 121 -0.09 -4.25 -25.32
N ILE A 122 0.79 -5.21 -25.61
CA ILE A 122 0.50 -6.35 -26.49
C ILE A 122 -0.60 -7.24 -25.90
N LEU A 123 -0.54 -7.53 -24.59
CA LEU A 123 -1.56 -8.32 -23.89
C LEU A 123 -2.92 -7.62 -23.87
N GLY A 124 -2.92 -6.29 -23.64
CA GLY A 124 -4.12 -5.46 -23.74
C GLY A 124 -4.76 -5.50 -25.14
N GLU A 125 -3.94 -5.36 -26.19
CA GLU A 125 -4.42 -5.44 -27.59
C GLU A 125 -5.00 -6.83 -27.92
N LEU A 126 -4.38 -7.90 -27.43
CA LEU A 126 -4.85 -9.28 -27.59
C LEU A 126 -6.21 -9.50 -26.90
N LEU A 127 -6.39 -8.98 -25.69
CA LEU A 127 -7.65 -9.07 -24.95
C LEU A 127 -8.79 -8.37 -25.69
N VAL A 128 -8.55 -7.14 -26.18
CA VAL A 128 -9.56 -6.40 -26.97
C VAL A 128 -9.94 -7.17 -28.24
N LYS A 129 -8.96 -7.75 -28.95
CA LYS A 129 -9.25 -8.58 -30.14
C LYS A 129 -10.04 -9.84 -29.78
N MET A 130 -9.80 -10.45 -28.63
CA MET A 130 -10.57 -11.60 -28.15
C MET A 130 -12.00 -11.23 -27.78
N GLU A 131 -12.22 -10.11 -27.08
CA GLU A 131 -13.56 -9.60 -26.75
C GLU A 131 -14.37 -9.29 -28.01
N LEU A 132 -13.76 -8.61 -28.99
CA LEU A 132 -14.42 -8.33 -30.27
C LEU A 132 -14.79 -9.61 -31.03
N ARG A 133 -13.94 -10.65 -30.99
CA ARG A 133 -14.27 -11.96 -31.56
C ARG A 133 -15.42 -12.63 -30.82
N LEU A 134 -15.43 -12.61 -29.50
CA LEU A 134 -16.51 -13.18 -28.69
C LEU A 134 -17.85 -12.49 -28.99
N LEU A 135 -17.88 -11.16 -29.00
CA LEU A 135 -19.06 -10.38 -29.38
C LEU A 135 -19.54 -10.70 -30.80
N SER A 136 -18.62 -10.90 -31.76
CA SER A 136 -18.95 -11.29 -33.12
C SER A 136 -19.55 -12.71 -33.21
N LEU A 137 -19.15 -13.62 -32.31
CA LEU A 137 -19.66 -14.99 -32.24
C LEU A 137 -21.03 -15.04 -31.55
N GLU A 138 -21.22 -14.24 -30.50
CA GLU A 138 -22.52 -14.08 -29.83
C GLU A 138 -23.55 -13.42 -30.75
N GLY A 139 -23.15 -12.40 -31.51
CA GLY A 139 -23.99 -11.77 -32.53
C GLY A 139 -24.40 -12.69 -33.68
N ARG A 140 -23.64 -13.77 -33.95
CA ARG A 140 -23.99 -14.80 -34.94
C ARG A 140 -24.88 -15.93 -34.38
N ARG A 141 -25.00 -16.06 -33.05
CA ARG A 141 -25.89 -17.04 -32.41
C ARG A 141 -27.31 -16.52 -32.19
N GLY A 142 -27.50 -15.19 -32.28
CA GLY A 142 -28.81 -14.53 -32.15
C GLY A 142 -29.54 -14.24 -33.47
N SER A 143 -29.02 -14.72 -34.61
CA SER A 143 -29.61 -14.61 -35.95
C SER A 143 -29.84 -15.99 -36.54
#